data_AF-A0AAN6EE01-F1
#
_entry.id   AF-A0AAN6EE01-F1
#
_cell.length_a   1.000
_cell.length_b   1.000
_cell.length_c   1.000
_cell.angle_alpha   90.00
_cell.angle_beta   90.00
_cell.angle_gamma   90.00
#
_symmetry.space_group_name_H-M   'P 1'
#
loop_
_entity.id
_entity.type
_entity.pdbx_description
1 polymer ?
#
loop_
_entity_poly.entity_id
_entity_poly.type
_entity_poly.pdbx_seq_one_letter_code
_entity_poly.pdbx_strand_id
1 'polypeptide(L)'
;MAVYWGQNSGAAGSLPYQQPLGAYCDDDSVDIILLSFLYILKGQGGYPVLNFANICDYTKNASVPVFPGTELMHCSDMGVDIKRCQEKGKIILLSIGGATAQLNSDAGTFSKQIWDLFMEGSSEFRPFDDAIIDGIDLDFEQQSQFDTIQFANNMNNYFKSGTRKYYLTAAPQCPYPDANLGNLLAQSHVDMAFIQFYNSGWCDNSKYGLPHWPEVSTHMSNYAACQFIYTNYTAKVTINSQ
;
A
#
# COMPACT_ATOMS: atom_id res chain seq x y z
N MET A 1 -4.06 -14.37 1.55
CA MET A 1 -4.75 -13.16 2.07
C MET A 1 -3.87 -11.94 1.90
N ALA A 2 -4.45 -10.74 1.80
CA ALA A 2 -3.70 -9.47 1.88
C ALA A 2 -3.76 -8.88 3.29
N VAL A 3 -2.67 -8.31 3.80
CA VAL A 3 -2.63 -7.70 5.15
C VAL A 3 -1.84 -6.39 5.15
N TYR A 4 -2.32 -5.41 5.90
CA TYR A 4 -1.57 -4.19 6.23
C TYR A 4 -0.58 -4.49 7.37
N TRP A 5 0.67 -4.08 7.19
CA TRP A 5 1.75 -4.22 8.18
C TRP A 5 2.52 -2.91 8.27
N GLY A 6 2.85 -2.44 9.48
CA GLY A 6 3.66 -1.23 9.65
C GLY A 6 3.16 -0.25 10.70
N GLN A 7 1.87 -0.27 11.03
CA GLN A 7 1.28 0.72 11.94
C GLN A 7 1.02 0.20 13.37
N ASN A 8 1.49 -1.00 13.70
CA ASN A 8 1.40 -1.56 15.05
C ASN A 8 0.00 -1.46 15.69
N SER A 9 -1.05 -1.74 14.91
CA SER A 9 -2.45 -1.64 15.35
C SER A 9 -2.72 -2.43 16.65
N GLY A 10 -2.00 -3.54 16.86
CA GLY A 10 -2.13 -4.33 18.09
C GLY A 10 -1.82 -3.56 19.38
N ALA A 11 -0.91 -2.56 19.32
CA ALA A 11 -0.57 -1.74 20.48
C ALA A 11 -1.71 -0.80 20.95
N ALA A 12 -2.70 -0.52 20.10
CA ALA A 12 -3.88 0.26 20.47
C ALA A 12 -4.96 -0.57 21.18
N GLY A 13 -4.78 -1.89 21.27
CA GLY A 13 -5.75 -2.82 21.85
C GLY A 13 -5.10 -3.82 22.81
N SER A 14 -5.58 -5.08 22.76
CA SER A 14 -5.07 -6.19 23.57
C SER A 14 -4.34 -7.25 22.73
N LEU A 15 -3.99 -6.91 21.49
CA LEU A 15 -3.28 -7.80 20.59
C LEU A 15 -1.76 -7.64 20.74
N PRO A 16 -0.96 -8.63 20.32
CA PRO A 16 0.49 -8.50 20.35
C PRO A 16 1.00 -7.30 19.56
N TYR A 17 2.12 -6.74 20.02
CA TYR A 17 2.86 -5.72 19.29
C TYR A 17 3.34 -6.26 17.93
N GLN A 18 3.39 -5.38 16.95
CA GLN A 18 3.99 -5.65 15.64
C GLN A 18 5.41 -6.18 15.80
N GLN A 19 5.66 -7.30 15.13
CA GLN A 19 6.99 -7.90 14.99
C GLN A 19 7.69 -7.36 13.73
N PRO A 20 9.00 -7.59 13.56
CA PRO A 20 9.69 -7.34 12.29
C PRO A 20 8.98 -8.01 11.11
N LEU A 21 9.11 -7.44 9.92
CA LEU A 21 8.40 -7.91 8.71
C LEU A 21 8.69 -9.39 8.44
N GLY A 22 9.93 -9.82 8.70
CA GLY A 22 10.41 -11.19 8.56
C GLY A 22 9.57 -12.23 9.31
N ALA A 23 8.95 -11.85 10.44
CA ALA A 23 8.10 -12.76 11.22
C ALA A 23 6.81 -13.16 10.49
N TYR A 24 6.35 -12.35 9.53
CA TYR A 24 5.14 -12.60 8.74
C TYR A 24 5.47 -13.31 7.43
N CYS A 25 6.74 -13.39 7.03
CA CYS A 25 7.18 -14.05 5.80
C CYS A 25 6.97 -15.57 5.80
N ASP A 26 6.83 -16.20 6.97
CA ASP A 26 6.61 -17.65 7.09
C ASP A 26 5.14 -18.02 7.35
N ASP A 27 4.23 -17.04 7.38
CA ASP A 27 2.80 -17.29 7.51
C ASP A 27 2.19 -17.63 6.14
N ASP A 28 1.93 -18.92 5.88
CA ASP A 28 1.37 -19.42 4.63
C ASP A 28 -0.06 -18.93 4.33
N SER A 29 -0.74 -18.28 5.29
CA SER A 29 -2.07 -17.69 5.06
C SER A 29 -2.00 -16.31 4.39
N VAL A 30 -0.82 -15.67 4.41
CA VAL A 30 -0.58 -14.33 3.87
C VAL A 30 0.09 -14.41 2.50
N ASP A 31 -0.53 -13.85 1.48
CA ASP A 31 -0.02 -13.81 0.10
C ASP A 31 0.54 -12.41 -0.25
N ILE A 32 -0.08 -11.36 0.28
CA ILE A 32 0.24 -9.96 -0.03
C ILE A 32 0.45 -9.21 1.29
N ILE A 33 1.55 -8.47 1.42
CA ILE A 33 1.81 -7.59 2.57
C ILE A 33 1.93 -6.16 2.07
N LEU A 34 1.11 -5.29 2.65
CA LEU A 34 1.03 -3.87 2.35
C LEU A 34 1.83 -3.12 3.43
N LEU A 35 2.97 -2.55 3.06
CA LEU A 35 3.85 -1.80 3.95
C LEU A 35 3.23 -0.42 4.22
N SER A 36 2.83 -0.19 5.45
CA SER A 36 1.99 0.94 5.88
C SER A 36 2.75 1.85 6.84
N PHE A 37 3.18 3.05 6.47
CA PHE A 37 2.84 3.79 5.24
C PHE A 37 3.95 4.72 4.76
N LEU A 38 3.88 5.09 3.47
CA LEU A 38 4.34 6.40 2.99
C LEU A 38 3.18 7.39 3.16
N TYR A 39 3.26 8.25 4.18
CA TYR A 39 2.12 9.09 4.57
C TYR A 39 2.30 10.57 4.21
N ILE A 40 3.53 11.06 4.00
CA ILE A 40 3.77 12.42 3.49
C ILE A 40 4.45 12.31 2.13
N LEU A 41 3.80 12.83 1.08
CA LEU A 41 4.34 12.70 -0.29
C LEU A 41 5.54 13.62 -0.54
N LYS A 42 5.64 14.72 0.21
CA LYS A 42 6.69 15.71 0.06
C LYS A 42 7.07 16.34 1.42
N GLY A 43 8.03 15.71 2.10
CA GLY A 43 8.66 16.22 3.31
C GLY A 43 9.91 17.06 3.03
N GLN A 44 10.80 17.12 4.02
CA GLN A 44 12.06 17.87 3.90
C GLN A 44 12.91 17.39 2.71
N GLY A 45 13.50 18.35 2.00
CA GLY A 45 14.32 18.06 0.82
C GLY A 45 13.52 17.61 -0.41
N GLY A 46 12.18 17.60 -0.32
CA GLY A 46 11.30 17.15 -1.40
C GLY A 46 11.19 15.62 -1.50
N TYR A 47 11.59 14.87 -0.47
CA TYR A 47 11.48 13.42 -0.40
C TYR A 47 10.25 13.01 0.42
N PRO A 48 9.70 11.80 0.18
CA PRO A 48 8.58 11.31 0.98
C PRO A 48 8.99 11.00 2.41
N VAL A 49 7.99 10.93 3.30
CA VAL A 49 8.17 10.49 4.69
C VAL A 49 7.42 9.18 4.91
N LEU A 50 8.15 8.22 5.46
CA LEU A 50 7.66 6.89 5.81
C LEU A 50 7.33 6.85 7.31
N ASN A 51 6.46 5.94 7.71
CA ASN A 51 6.24 5.58 9.10
C ASN A 51 5.93 4.09 9.19
N PHE A 52 6.79 3.31 9.86
CA PHE A 52 6.56 1.90 10.15
C PHE A 52 6.58 1.63 11.67
N ALA A 53 6.03 2.58 12.43
CA ALA A 53 5.83 2.53 13.87
C ALA A 53 7.08 2.05 14.64
N ASN A 54 6.95 1.00 15.45
CA ASN A 54 8.02 0.51 16.32
C ASN A 54 9.18 -0.16 15.58
N ILE A 55 9.08 -0.34 14.26
CA ILE A 55 10.12 -1.01 13.45
C ILE A 55 11.05 0.00 12.78
N CYS A 56 10.48 1.01 12.10
CA CYS A 56 11.26 2.06 11.46
C CYS A 56 10.48 3.38 11.51
N ASP A 57 10.76 4.20 12.53
CA ASP A 57 10.20 5.53 12.73
C ASP A 57 11.20 6.43 13.49
N TYR A 58 11.84 7.36 12.79
CA TYR A 58 12.82 8.29 13.36
C TYR A 58 12.21 9.25 14.38
N THR A 59 10.89 9.49 14.32
CA THR A 59 10.19 10.36 15.27
C THR A 59 9.99 9.69 16.63
N LYS A 60 10.07 8.36 16.68
CA LYS A 60 9.94 7.54 17.90
C LYS A 60 11.28 6.97 18.37
N ASN A 61 12.21 6.77 17.44
CA ASN A 61 13.54 6.24 17.73
C ASN A 61 14.60 7.00 16.92
N ALA A 62 15.33 7.90 17.60
CA ALA A 62 16.40 8.70 16.99
C ALA A 62 17.58 7.87 16.46
N SER A 63 17.64 6.57 16.74
CA SER A 63 18.64 5.65 16.18
C SER A 63 18.31 5.19 14.77
N VAL A 64 17.05 5.39 14.31
CA VAL A 64 16.67 5.12 12.92
C VAL A 64 17.33 6.17 12.02
N PRO A 65 18.20 5.75 11.08
CA PRO A 65 18.88 6.71 10.23
C PRO A 65 17.92 7.33 9.22
N VAL A 66 18.20 8.59 8.87
CA VAL A 66 17.54 9.32 7.79
C VAL A 66 18.58 9.77 6.77
N PHE A 67 18.21 9.84 5.50
CA PHE A 67 19.12 10.33 4.47
C PHE A 67 19.44 11.82 4.68
N PRO A 68 20.70 12.25 4.50
CA PRO A 68 21.11 13.62 4.78
C PRO A 68 20.25 14.67 4.08
N GLY A 69 19.79 15.67 4.85
CA GLY A 69 18.97 16.77 4.33
C GLY A 69 17.49 16.43 4.10
N THR A 70 17.05 15.22 4.49
CA THR A 70 15.69 14.72 4.29
C THR A 70 15.07 14.20 5.60
N GLU A 71 13.80 13.83 5.53
CA GLU A 71 13.10 13.03 6.53
C GLU A 71 12.87 11.57 6.04
N LEU A 72 13.50 11.20 4.92
CA LEU A 72 13.38 9.87 4.36
C LEU A 72 14.23 8.91 5.18
N MET A 73 13.58 7.97 5.84
CA MET A 73 14.25 6.96 6.66
C MET A 73 15.01 5.94 5.82
N HIS A 74 16.06 5.40 6.41
CA HIS A 74 16.85 4.30 5.88
C HIS A 74 16.63 3.07 6.77
N CYS A 75 15.83 2.12 6.28
CA CYS A 75 15.33 0.95 7.00
C CYS A 75 15.95 -0.34 6.45
N SER A 76 17.28 -0.50 6.54
CA SER A 76 18.02 -1.62 5.94
C SER A 76 17.50 -3.00 6.33
N ASP A 77 17.15 -3.21 7.61
CA ASP A 77 16.62 -4.49 8.09
C ASP A 77 15.31 -4.88 7.38
N MET A 78 14.47 -3.89 7.05
CA MET A 78 13.27 -4.13 6.25
C MET A 78 13.62 -4.56 4.83
N GLY A 79 14.68 -4.03 4.22
CA GLY A 79 15.14 -4.48 2.90
C GLY A 79 15.52 -5.97 2.87
N VAL A 80 16.14 -6.47 3.95
CA VAL A 80 16.42 -7.91 4.12
C VAL A 80 15.12 -8.71 4.22
N ASP A 81 14.18 -8.26 5.05
CA ASP A 81 12.90 -8.94 5.25
C ASP A 81 12.01 -8.93 4.00
N ILE A 82 12.01 -7.84 3.21
CA ILE A 82 11.30 -7.75 1.92
C ILE A 82 11.77 -8.87 1.00
N LYS A 83 13.09 -9.00 0.81
CA LYS A 83 13.67 -10.05 -0.05
C LYS A 83 13.32 -11.44 0.46
N ARG A 84 13.39 -11.68 1.78
CA ARG A 84 12.97 -12.95 2.39
C ARG A 84 11.50 -13.28 2.12
N CYS A 85 10.60 -12.32 2.27
CA CYS A 85 9.18 -12.51 1.98
C CYS A 85 8.94 -12.83 0.49
N GLN A 86 9.65 -12.15 -0.42
CA GLN A 86 9.58 -12.41 -1.86
C GLN A 86 10.12 -13.81 -2.21
N GLU A 87 11.20 -14.28 -1.57
CA GLU A 87 11.70 -15.66 -1.70
C GLU A 87 10.67 -16.70 -1.25
N LYS A 88 9.77 -16.33 -0.34
CA LYS A 88 8.62 -17.14 0.11
C LYS A 88 7.39 -17.01 -0.79
N GLY A 89 7.50 -16.29 -1.91
CA GLY A 89 6.42 -16.11 -2.88
C GLY A 89 5.39 -15.05 -2.49
N LYS A 90 5.66 -14.21 -1.48
CA LYS A 90 4.76 -13.12 -1.10
C LYS A 90 4.97 -11.91 -1.98
N ILE A 91 3.89 -11.19 -2.23
CA ILE A 91 3.90 -9.88 -2.90
C ILE A 91 4.02 -8.79 -1.83
N ILE A 92 4.99 -7.90 -1.98
CA ILE A 92 5.23 -6.77 -1.08
C ILE A 92 4.88 -5.45 -1.78
N LEU A 93 3.87 -4.75 -1.29
CA LEU A 93 3.42 -3.47 -1.83
C LEU A 93 3.72 -2.35 -0.83
N LEU A 94 4.18 -1.19 -1.30
CA LEU A 94 4.24 0.00 -0.45
C LEU A 94 2.89 0.71 -0.49
N SER A 95 2.24 0.85 0.65
CA SER A 95 0.98 1.59 0.76
C SER A 95 1.23 3.07 1.00
N ILE A 96 0.62 3.89 0.16
CA ILE A 96 0.72 5.34 0.14
C ILE A 96 -0.60 5.92 0.64
N GLY A 97 -0.53 6.75 1.69
CA GLY A 97 -1.69 7.40 2.28
C GLY A 97 -1.85 7.07 3.77
N GLY A 98 -3.00 6.49 4.12
CA GLY A 98 -3.48 6.27 5.48
C GLY A 98 -4.17 7.49 6.09
N ALA A 99 -4.84 7.28 7.22
CA ALA A 99 -5.69 8.26 7.91
C ALA A 99 -5.05 9.62 8.30
N THR A 100 -3.72 9.75 8.28
CA THR A 100 -3.01 10.99 8.63
C THR A 100 -2.16 11.54 7.49
N ALA A 101 -2.46 11.13 6.26
CA ALA A 101 -1.64 11.46 5.11
C ALA A 101 -1.55 12.96 4.83
N GLN A 102 -0.44 13.39 4.23
CA GLN A 102 -0.27 14.71 3.64
C GLN A 102 0.02 14.55 2.16
N LEU A 103 -1.05 14.69 1.36
CA LEU A 103 -1.09 14.32 -0.05
C LEU A 103 -0.66 15.44 -1.00
N ASN A 104 0.16 16.40 -0.55
CA ASN A 104 0.55 17.55 -1.37
C ASN A 104 1.84 17.26 -2.15
N SER A 105 1.74 16.96 -3.44
CA SER A 105 2.89 16.83 -4.35
C SER A 105 2.46 16.94 -5.81
N ASP A 106 3.44 17.08 -6.72
CA ASP A 106 3.23 16.95 -8.16
C ASP A 106 3.22 15.47 -8.54
N ALA A 107 2.12 14.97 -9.11
CA ALA A 107 1.96 13.54 -9.37
C ALA A 107 3.01 13.01 -10.37
N GLY A 108 3.38 13.78 -11.39
CA GLY A 108 4.43 13.42 -12.34
C GLY A 108 5.79 13.20 -11.67
N THR A 109 6.27 14.21 -10.96
CA THR A 109 7.56 14.17 -10.24
C THR A 109 7.56 13.09 -9.17
N PHE A 110 6.45 12.97 -8.42
CA PHE A 110 6.32 11.99 -7.36
C PHE A 110 6.32 10.54 -7.90
N SER A 111 5.66 10.28 -9.05
CA SER A 111 5.68 8.96 -9.68
C SER A 111 7.10 8.50 -10.01
N LYS A 112 7.90 9.39 -10.62
CA LYS A 112 9.30 9.11 -10.93
C LYS A 112 10.11 8.87 -9.66
N GLN A 113 9.89 9.69 -8.63
CA GLN A 113 10.56 9.54 -7.35
C GLN A 113 10.24 8.18 -6.69
N ILE A 114 8.99 7.75 -6.66
CA ILE A 114 8.62 6.43 -6.12
C ILE A 114 9.32 5.29 -6.88
N TRP A 115 9.33 5.36 -8.21
CA TRP A 115 10.04 4.38 -9.04
C TRP A 115 11.54 4.31 -8.72
N ASP A 116 12.19 5.46 -8.56
CA ASP A 116 13.62 5.59 -8.28
C ASP A 116 14.03 5.13 -6.87
N LEU A 117 13.18 5.39 -5.88
CA LEU A 117 13.47 5.11 -4.47
C LEU A 117 13.26 3.63 -4.11
N PHE A 118 12.21 3.02 -4.65
CA PHE A 118 11.71 1.73 -4.13
C PHE A 118 11.70 0.59 -5.14
N MET A 119 11.84 0.88 -6.43
CA MET A 119 11.70 -0.10 -7.50
C MET A 119 12.97 -0.16 -8.36
N GLU A 120 12.82 -0.43 -9.67
CA GLU A 120 13.93 -0.58 -10.63
C GLU A 120 14.52 0.75 -11.13
N GLY A 121 14.02 1.90 -10.66
CA GLY A 121 14.70 3.17 -10.90
C GLY A 121 15.98 3.31 -10.06
N SER A 122 16.63 4.46 -10.18
CA SER A 122 17.93 4.70 -9.54
C SER A 122 17.88 5.92 -8.64
N SER A 123 18.35 5.75 -7.40
CA SER A 123 18.49 6.82 -6.40
C SER A 123 19.66 6.49 -5.48
N GLU A 124 20.33 7.53 -4.95
CA GLU A 124 21.28 7.37 -3.85
C GLU A 124 20.56 7.19 -2.49
N PHE A 125 19.30 7.62 -2.40
CA PHE A 125 18.49 7.52 -1.19
C PHE A 125 17.49 6.39 -1.33
N ARG A 126 17.89 5.15 -1.01
CA ARG A 126 17.01 3.98 -1.09
C ARG A 126 16.65 3.46 0.29
N PRO A 127 15.41 3.66 0.77
CA PRO A 127 15.00 3.28 2.13
C PRO A 127 15.20 1.82 2.47
N PHE A 128 15.13 0.94 1.48
CA PHE A 128 15.26 -0.51 1.64
C PHE A 128 16.51 -1.06 0.93
N ASP A 129 17.54 -0.23 0.77
CA ASP A 129 18.78 -0.57 0.07
C ASP A 129 18.52 -1.12 -1.34
N ASP A 130 18.99 -2.33 -1.62
CA ASP A 130 18.88 -3.04 -2.88
C ASP A 130 17.56 -3.80 -3.05
N ALA A 131 16.67 -3.78 -2.04
CA ALA A 131 15.35 -4.37 -2.19
C ALA A 131 14.50 -3.59 -3.20
N ILE A 132 13.72 -4.33 -3.98
CA ILE A 132 12.81 -3.84 -5.00
C ILE A 132 11.43 -4.38 -4.64
N ILE A 133 10.51 -3.51 -4.24
CA ILE A 133 9.13 -3.89 -3.90
C ILE A 133 8.33 -4.31 -5.14
N ASP A 134 7.24 -5.04 -4.95
CA ASP A 134 6.43 -5.61 -6.03
C ASP A 134 5.32 -4.69 -6.53
N GLY A 135 5.18 -3.49 -5.97
CA GLY A 135 4.12 -2.57 -6.39
C GLY A 135 3.75 -1.51 -5.37
N ILE A 136 2.67 -0.80 -5.68
CA ILE A 136 2.13 0.29 -4.87
C ILE A 136 0.67 0.00 -4.52
N ASP A 137 0.30 0.33 -3.29
CA ASP A 137 -1.08 0.42 -2.85
C ASP A 137 -1.47 1.87 -2.58
N LEU A 138 -2.68 2.26 -2.96
CA LEU A 138 -3.23 3.59 -2.75
C LEU A 138 -4.35 3.54 -1.71
N ASP A 139 -4.04 4.00 -0.50
CA ASP A 139 -4.96 4.05 0.63
C ASP A 139 -5.27 5.51 1.00
N PHE A 140 -5.97 6.21 0.10
CA PHE A 140 -6.26 7.63 0.27
C PHE A 140 -7.58 7.80 1.00
N GLU A 141 -7.50 8.16 2.28
CA GLU A 141 -8.67 8.29 3.16
C GLU A 141 -9.23 9.71 3.26
N GLN A 142 -8.63 10.66 2.55
CA GLN A 142 -8.99 12.08 2.61
C GLN A 142 -8.91 12.76 1.23
N GLN A 143 -9.73 13.79 1.06
CA GLN A 143 -9.73 14.60 -0.16
C GLN A 143 -8.38 15.30 -0.36
N SER A 144 -7.91 15.33 -1.61
CA SER A 144 -6.67 15.97 -2.00
C SER A 144 -6.77 16.55 -3.41
N GLN A 145 -5.89 17.50 -3.72
CA GLN A 145 -5.67 18.00 -5.08
C GLN A 145 -4.62 17.17 -5.85
N PHE A 146 -4.06 16.14 -5.22
CA PHE A 146 -3.13 15.22 -5.88
C PHE A 146 -3.82 14.49 -7.04
N ASP A 147 -3.21 14.54 -8.21
CA ASP A 147 -3.72 13.86 -9.41
C ASP A 147 -3.42 12.36 -9.35
N THR A 148 -4.32 11.62 -8.69
CA THR A 148 -4.21 10.17 -8.51
C THR A 148 -4.25 9.42 -9.84
N ILE A 149 -4.98 9.92 -10.84
CA ILE A 149 -5.06 9.32 -12.19
C ILE A 149 -3.71 9.45 -12.89
N GLN A 150 -3.12 10.65 -12.90
CA GLN A 150 -1.79 10.85 -13.47
C GLN A 150 -0.75 9.97 -12.78
N PHE A 151 -0.78 9.90 -11.45
CA PHE A 151 0.11 9.03 -10.69
C PHE A 151 -0.04 7.56 -11.09
N ALA A 152 -1.26 7.03 -11.07
CA ALA A 152 -1.55 5.64 -11.42
C ALA A 152 -1.12 5.30 -12.86
N ASN A 153 -1.39 6.19 -13.81
CA ASN A 153 -1.02 5.98 -15.21
C ASN A 153 0.51 6.01 -15.41
N ASN A 154 1.21 6.91 -14.71
CA ASN A 154 2.67 6.95 -14.74
C ASN A 154 3.29 5.70 -14.13
N MET A 155 2.80 5.24 -12.97
CA MET A 155 3.27 4.00 -12.35
C MET A 155 3.04 2.80 -13.26
N ASN A 156 1.85 2.66 -13.85
CA ASN A 156 1.56 1.61 -14.82
C ASN A 156 2.50 1.65 -16.05
N ASN A 157 2.93 2.84 -16.49
CA ASN A 157 3.90 2.96 -17.58
C ASN A 157 5.31 2.53 -17.13
N TYR A 158 5.73 2.88 -15.91
CA TYR A 158 7.00 2.38 -15.36
C TYR A 158 6.99 0.86 -15.20
N PHE A 159 5.88 0.29 -14.71
CA PHE A 159 5.72 -1.16 -14.53
C PHE A 159 5.88 -1.92 -15.86
N LYS A 160 5.35 -1.39 -16.96
CA LYS A 160 5.53 -1.96 -18.31
C LYS A 160 6.98 -1.92 -18.80
N SER A 161 7.77 -0.97 -18.30
CA SER A 161 9.19 -0.81 -18.67
C SER A 161 10.15 -1.60 -17.77
N GLY A 162 9.67 -2.07 -16.61
CA GLY A 162 10.44 -2.87 -15.67
C GLY A 162 10.70 -4.29 -16.17
N THR A 163 11.64 -4.98 -15.51
CA THR A 163 12.03 -6.36 -15.83
C THR A 163 11.23 -7.40 -15.05
N ARG A 164 10.43 -6.97 -14.08
CA ARG A 164 9.56 -7.81 -13.24
C ARG A 164 8.11 -7.35 -13.32
N LYS A 165 7.21 -8.22 -12.89
CA LYS A 165 5.79 -7.90 -12.77
C LYS A 165 5.57 -7.04 -11.53
N TYR A 166 4.87 -5.92 -11.70
CA TYR A 166 4.46 -5.04 -10.63
C TYR A 166 2.93 -5.00 -10.51
N TYR A 167 2.45 -4.55 -9.35
CA TYR A 167 1.03 -4.41 -9.07
C TYR A 167 0.71 -2.97 -8.63
N LEU A 168 -0.41 -2.44 -9.14
CA LEU A 168 -1.05 -1.26 -8.57
C LEU A 168 -2.35 -1.68 -7.89
N THR A 169 -2.50 -1.35 -6.62
CA THR A 169 -3.71 -1.63 -5.85
C THR A 169 -4.30 -0.36 -5.27
N ALA A 170 -5.56 -0.44 -4.85
CA ALA A 170 -6.27 0.66 -4.21
C ALA A 170 -7.12 0.13 -3.06
N ALA A 171 -7.30 0.95 -2.02
CA ALA A 171 -8.09 0.62 -0.84
C ALA A 171 -9.26 1.59 -0.65
N PRO A 172 -10.25 1.60 -1.57
CA PRO A 172 -11.43 2.44 -1.41
C PRO A 172 -12.23 2.03 -0.18
N GLN A 173 -12.93 2.99 0.43
CA GLN A 173 -14.01 2.68 1.36
C GLN A 173 -15.19 2.03 0.63
N CYS A 174 -16.10 1.41 1.37
CA CYS A 174 -17.24 0.73 0.77
C CYS A 174 -18.29 1.62 0.06
N PRO A 175 -18.49 2.92 0.38
CA PRO A 175 -19.44 3.74 -0.36
C PRO A 175 -19.01 3.91 -1.82
N TYR A 176 -19.95 3.69 -2.76
CA TYR A 176 -19.70 3.83 -4.19
C TYR A 176 -20.40 5.07 -4.79
N PRO A 177 -19.71 5.89 -5.60
CA PRO A 177 -18.27 5.86 -5.84
C PRO A 177 -17.49 6.29 -4.59
N ASP A 178 -16.31 5.72 -4.39
CA ASP A 178 -15.41 6.16 -3.32
C ASP A 178 -15.00 7.62 -3.56
N ALA A 179 -15.07 8.44 -2.52
CA ALA A 179 -14.87 9.88 -2.64
C ALA A 179 -13.43 10.26 -3.04
N ASN A 180 -12.44 9.44 -2.69
CA ASN A 180 -11.01 9.75 -2.86
C ASN A 180 -10.40 9.01 -4.07
N LEU A 181 -10.85 7.77 -4.31
CA LEU A 181 -10.29 6.83 -5.29
C LEU A 181 -11.27 6.45 -6.40
N GLY A 182 -12.54 6.87 -6.33
CA GLY A 182 -13.55 6.52 -7.34
C GLY A 182 -13.17 6.96 -8.76
N ASN A 183 -12.61 8.18 -8.90
CA ASN A 183 -12.14 8.68 -10.20
C ASN A 183 -10.94 7.87 -10.74
N LEU A 184 -10.02 7.47 -9.86
CA LEU A 184 -8.88 6.62 -10.21
C LEU A 184 -9.36 5.25 -10.68
N LEU A 185 -10.26 4.62 -9.93
CA LEU A 185 -10.80 3.30 -10.23
C LEU A 185 -11.61 3.28 -11.55
N ALA A 186 -12.15 4.43 -11.96
CA ALA A 186 -12.87 4.56 -13.24
C ALA A 186 -11.95 4.85 -14.44
N GLN A 187 -10.76 5.43 -14.23
CA GLN A 187 -9.96 6.02 -15.31
C GLN A 187 -8.54 5.44 -15.44
N SER A 188 -8.11 4.59 -14.51
CA SER A 188 -6.78 3.99 -14.49
C SER A 188 -6.84 2.48 -14.25
N HIS A 189 -5.82 1.76 -14.71
CA HIS A 189 -5.68 0.33 -14.45
C HIS A 189 -5.23 0.10 -13.01
N VAL A 190 -5.96 -0.75 -12.28
CA VAL A 190 -5.66 -1.19 -10.91
C VAL A 190 -5.86 -2.70 -10.88
N ASP A 191 -4.86 -3.45 -10.45
CA ASP A 191 -4.88 -4.91 -10.44
C ASP A 191 -5.84 -5.46 -9.37
N MET A 192 -5.86 -4.83 -8.20
CA MET A 192 -6.66 -5.28 -7.04
C MET A 192 -7.26 -4.09 -6.27
N ALA A 193 -8.50 -4.26 -5.81
CA ALA A 193 -9.16 -3.31 -4.91
C ALA A 193 -9.45 -3.96 -3.56
N PHE A 194 -8.86 -3.45 -2.49
CA PHE A 194 -9.06 -3.88 -1.11
C PHE A 194 -10.13 -3.02 -0.44
N ILE A 195 -11.41 -3.29 -0.75
CA ILE A 195 -12.52 -2.46 -0.29
C ILE A 195 -12.68 -2.55 1.25
N GLN A 196 -12.69 -1.40 1.90
CA GLN A 196 -12.83 -1.27 3.35
C GLN A 196 -14.32 -1.33 3.74
N PHE A 197 -14.80 -2.51 4.13
CA PHE A 197 -16.18 -2.73 4.62
C PHE A 197 -16.31 -2.46 6.13
N TYR A 198 -15.75 -1.35 6.58
CA TYR A 198 -15.80 -0.89 7.97
C TYR A 198 -15.66 0.63 8.01
N ASN A 199 -16.11 1.26 9.10
CA ASN A 199 -16.02 2.71 9.36
C ASN A 199 -16.77 3.62 8.36
N SER A 200 -17.65 3.08 7.52
CA SER A 200 -18.36 3.82 6.48
C SER A 200 -19.90 3.65 6.54
N GLY A 201 -20.41 3.25 7.70
CA GLY A 201 -21.82 3.41 8.03
C GLY A 201 -22.71 2.32 7.43
N TRP A 202 -23.28 2.54 6.24
CA TRP A 202 -24.37 1.70 5.70
C TRP A 202 -23.89 0.49 4.91
N CYS A 203 -22.61 0.42 4.54
CA CYS A 203 -22.01 -0.73 3.85
C CYS A 203 -20.99 -1.45 4.75
N ASP A 204 -21.00 -1.18 6.06
CA ASP A 204 -20.14 -1.85 7.04
C ASP A 204 -20.57 -3.31 7.26
N ASN A 205 -19.58 -4.22 7.32
CA ASN A 205 -19.81 -5.63 7.64
C ASN A 205 -20.46 -5.84 9.02
N SER A 206 -20.24 -4.93 9.97
CA SER A 206 -20.78 -5.00 11.32
C SER A 206 -22.30 -4.83 11.39
N LYS A 207 -22.93 -4.23 10.37
CA LYS A 207 -24.38 -3.99 10.36
C LYS A 207 -25.20 -5.09 9.70
N TYR A 208 -24.60 -5.86 8.77
CA TYR A 208 -25.35 -6.83 7.97
C TYR A 208 -24.96 -8.28 8.21
N GLY A 209 -23.84 -8.52 8.91
CA GLY A 209 -23.18 -9.82 8.82
C GLY A 209 -22.79 -10.12 7.36
N LEU A 210 -21.94 -11.11 7.15
CA LEU A 210 -21.50 -11.47 5.80
C LEU A 210 -22.58 -12.05 4.84
N PRO A 211 -23.87 -12.35 5.17
CA PRO A 211 -24.77 -12.99 4.21
C PRO A 211 -25.58 -12.06 3.27
N HIS A 212 -25.40 -10.73 3.27
CA HIS A 212 -26.07 -9.83 2.31
C HIS A 212 -25.28 -9.58 1.00
N TRP A 213 -24.47 -10.56 0.61
CA TRP A 213 -23.67 -10.57 -0.62
C TRP A 213 -24.42 -10.20 -1.93
N PRO A 214 -25.71 -10.55 -2.13
CA PRO A 214 -26.40 -10.20 -3.37
C PRO A 214 -26.50 -8.68 -3.63
N GLU A 215 -26.72 -7.85 -2.61
CA GLU A 215 -26.87 -6.40 -2.77
C GLU A 215 -25.52 -5.69 -3.01
N VAL A 216 -24.46 -6.19 -2.36
CA VAL A 216 -23.08 -5.72 -2.54
C VAL A 216 -22.56 -6.11 -3.92
N SER A 217 -22.84 -7.34 -4.40
CA SER A 217 -22.41 -7.81 -5.73
C SER A 217 -22.94 -6.95 -6.88
N THR A 218 -24.17 -6.43 -6.76
CA THR A 218 -24.80 -5.54 -7.76
C THR A 218 -24.15 -4.15 -7.81
N HIS A 219 -23.56 -3.68 -6.70
CA HIS A 219 -22.76 -2.45 -6.68
C HIS A 219 -21.33 -2.70 -7.18
N MET A 220 -20.77 -3.87 -6.87
CA MET A 220 -19.41 -4.25 -7.23
C MET A 220 -19.24 -4.63 -8.70
N SER A 221 -20.29 -5.05 -9.41
CA SER A 221 -20.25 -5.24 -10.86
C SER A 221 -19.91 -3.97 -11.65
N ASN A 222 -19.98 -2.80 -11.02
CA ASN A 222 -19.55 -1.52 -11.62
C ASN A 222 -18.02 -1.33 -11.59
N TYR A 223 -17.31 -2.05 -10.73
CA TYR A 223 -15.85 -2.15 -10.71
C TYR A 223 -15.40 -3.31 -11.61
N ALA A 224 -15.72 -3.23 -12.90
CA ALA A 224 -15.56 -4.35 -13.84
C ALA A 224 -14.08 -4.75 -14.16
N ALA A 225 -13.09 -4.13 -13.52
CA ALA A 225 -11.67 -4.28 -13.87
C ALA A 225 -10.76 -4.84 -12.76
N CYS A 226 -11.23 -5.03 -11.52
CA CYS A 226 -10.35 -5.43 -10.40
C CYS A 226 -10.61 -6.87 -9.91
N GLN A 227 -9.55 -7.58 -9.53
CA GLN A 227 -9.70 -8.75 -8.65
C GLN A 227 -9.96 -8.27 -7.22
N PHE A 228 -11.08 -8.68 -6.63
CA PHE A 228 -11.39 -8.34 -5.24
C PHE A 228 -10.78 -9.36 -4.29
N ILE A 229 -10.02 -8.86 -3.30
CA ILE A 229 -9.45 -9.69 -2.24
C ILE A 229 -10.01 -9.16 -0.92
N TYR A 230 -10.87 -9.97 -0.30
CA TYR A 230 -11.49 -9.64 0.98
C TYR A 230 -10.57 -10.08 2.12
N THR A 231 -10.34 -9.18 3.07
CA THR A 231 -9.42 -9.40 4.21
C THR A 231 -10.07 -10.09 5.41
N ASN A 232 -11.15 -10.84 5.21
CA ASN A 232 -11.58 -11.85 6.20
C ASN A 232 -12.19 -13.06 5.50
N TYR A 233 -11.53 -14.21 5.70
CA TYR A 233 -11.78 -15.56 5.14
C TYR A 233 -11.33 -15.78 3.70
N THR A 234 -10.06 -16.20 3.58
CA THR A 234 -9.49 -17.01 2.47
C THR A 234 -10.03 -16.73 1.07
N ALA A 235 -9.65 -15.59 0.49
CA ALA A 235 -9.53 -15.48 -0.95
C ALA A 235 -8.14 -16.00 -1.35
N LYS A 236 -8.06 -17.18 -1.98
CA LYS A 236 -6.87 -17.60 -2.70
C LYS A 236 -6.77 -16.74 -3.95
N VAL A 237 -5.78 -15.85 -3.99
CA VAL A 237 -5.43 -15.15 -5.22
C VAL A 237 -4.90 -16.19 -6.19
N THR A 238 -5.66 -16.50 -7.23
CA THR A 238 -5.13 -17.31 -8.34
C THR A 238 -4.35 -16.35 -9.22
N ILE A 239 -3.05 -16.23 -8.96
CA ILE A 239 -2.13 -15.52 -9.83
C ILE A 239 -2.04 -16.34 -11.11
N ASN A 240 -2.80 -15.94 -12.15
CA ASN A 240 -2.62 -16.51 -13.47
C ASN A 240 -1.25 -16.08 -13.98
N SER A 241 -0.30 -17.01 -14.01
CA SER A 241 0.92 -16.88 -14.79
C SER A 241 0.54 -16.95 -16.28
N GLN A 242 0.57 -15.81 -16.96
CA GLN A 242 0.78 -15.77 -18.41
C GLN A 242 2.16 -15.18 -18.67
#